data_AF-A0A7D5SZL5-F1
#
_entry.id   AF-A0A7D5SZL5-F1
#
_cell.length_a   1.000
_cell.length_b   1.000
_cell.length_c   1.000
_cell.angle_alpha   90.00
_cell.angle_beta   90.00
_cell.angle_gamma   90.00
#
_symmetry.space_group_name_H-M   'P 1'
#
loop_
_entity.id
_entity.type
_entity.pdbx_description
1 polymer ?
#
loop_
_entity_poly.entity_id
_entity_poly.type
_entity_poly.pdbx_seq_one_letter_code
_entity_poly.pdbx_strand_id
1 'polypeptide(L)'
;MHSDISIKYPDAETIEIVIETPDDEDTSKEVSQFGSSGLQTPGGDILRSVFGIEAILRGEEVWLQRFTYSKYQLRSRPRNSDTSVIEVLKRQDETVKEAVVEKEGLCQAIVSAGKSYYEQVCGNGGREQMDDCDCAALEVGTEDGRRRLDYYREHGTQRGYTPALSREHLKTIVRKCEHTDRLREFVPRTDAVRSFVDELAASGDDKYVVEWYEDLLVRPRPEIPSEAAKALADNPDPRAKDALLQTRWKALPEVVPHAFRALAKLGSEEVRDALLDYRDFPHADETIRTATIEALGTFDEEEVRTTLQAIADDEDEPEAIREAARDALAAVDE
;
A
#
# COMPACT_ATOMS: atom_id res chain seq x y z
N MET A 1 26.99 -21.42 14.59
CA MET A 1 26.21 -21.04 15.79
C MET A 1 25.44 -19.76 15.48
N HIS A 2 24.17 -19.73 15.86
CA HIS A 2 23.27 -18.60 15.65
C HIS A 2 22.98 -17.95 16.99
N SER A 3 22.85 -16.62 16.98
CA SER A 3 22.42 -15.86 18.15
C SER A 3 20.90 -15.83 18.20
N ASP A 4 20.34 -15.88 19.41
CA ASP A 4 18.92 -15.63 19.62
C ASP A 4 18.71 -14.12 19.78
N ILE A 5 17.62 -13.61 19.22
CA ILE A 5 17.24 -12.20 19.35
C ILE A 5 15.85 -12.09 19.97
N SER A 6 15.71 -11.19 20.93
CA SER A 6 14.44 -10.80 21.54
C SER A 6 14.30 -9.29 21.47
N ILE A 7 13.14 -8.84 21.02
CA ILE A 7 12.75 -7.42 20.99
C ILE A 7 11.51 -7.30 21.87
N LYS A 8 11.54 -6.39 22.85
CA LYS A 8 10.44 -6.15 23.78
C LYS A 8 10.18 -4.66 23.92
N TYR A 9 8.93 -4.33 24.20
CA TYR A 9 8.52 -3.00 24.62
C TYR A 9 7.99 -3.11 26.04
N PRO A 10 8.79 -2.83 27.08
CA PRO A 10 8.31 -2.86 28.46
C PRO A 10 7.20 -1.85 28.74
N ASP A 11 7.21 -0.73 28.01
CA ASP A 11 6.19 0.31 27.99
C ASP A 11 6.13 0.98 26.60
N ALA A 12 5.24 1.96 26.46
CA ALA A 12 4.96 2.64 25.20
C ALA A 12 6.10 3.53 24.70
N GLU A 13 7.12 3.82 25.52
CA GLU A 13 8.24 4.69 25.15
C GLU A 13 9.55 3.89 25.02
N THR A 14 9.64 2.77 25.73
CA THR A 14 10.85 1.96 25.92
C THR A 14 10.88 0.74 25.02
N ILE A 15 11.99 0.55 24.31
CA ILE A 15 12.34 -0.71 23.64
C ILE A 15 13.53 -1.36 24.36
N GLU A 16 13.53 -2.68 24.45
CA GLU A 16 14.66 -3.50 24.88
C GLU A 16 14.99 -4.51 23.78
N ILE A 17 16.25 -4.53 23.35
CA ILE A 17 16.77 -5.54 22.42
C ILE A 17 17.83 -6.35 23.15
N VAL A 18 17.60 -7.66 23.17
CA VAL A 18 18.50 -8.65 23.75
C VAL A 18 18.99 -9.55 22.64
N ILE A 19 20.31 -9.63 22.49
CA ILE A 19 20.98 -10.58 21.60
C ILE A 19 21.76 -11.54 22.49
N GLU A 20 21.47 -12.83 22.40
CA GLU A 20 22.17 -13.90 23.11
C GLU A 20 23.10 -14.61 22.13
N THR A 21 24.40 -14.33 22.21
CA THR A 21 25.42 -15.06 21.44
C THR A 21 25.86 -16.30 22.22
N PRO A 22 25.83 -17.50 21.61
CA PRO A 22 26.43 -18.67 22.25
C PRO A 22 27.96 -18.55 22.16
N ASP A 23 28.64 -18.47 23.30
CA ASP A 23 30.11 -18.42 23.36
C ASP A 23 30.73 -19.76 22.93
N ASP A 24 31.80 -19.70 22.15
CA ASP A 24 32.51 -20.89 21.62
C ASP A 24 33.34 -21.64 22.68
N GLU A 25 33.56 -21.08 23.88
CA GLU A 25 34.44 -21.72 24.90
C GLU A 25 33.94 -21.70 26.37
N ASP A 26 32.80 -21.09 26.69
CA ASP A 26 32.24 -21.20 28.05
C ASP A 26 30.72 -21.07 28.01
N THR A 27 30.01 -21.84 28.83
CA THR A 27 28.52 -21.89 28.84
C THR A 27 27.83 -20.59 29.30
N SER A 28 28.52 -19.45 29.32
CA SER A 28 27.95 -18.13 29.58
C SER A 28 27.36 -17.53 28.32
N LYS A 29 26.05 -17.23 28.34
CA LYS A 29 25.41 -16.41 27.30
C LYS A 29 25.83 -14.95 27.50
N GLU A 30 26.48 -14.32 26.50
CA GLU A 30 26.69 -12.88 26.51
C GLU A 30 25.35 -12.19 26.16
N VAL A 31 24.75 -11.51 27.14
CA VAL A 31 23.49 -10.76 26.98
C VAL A 31 23.84 -9.30 26.73
N SER A 32 23.62 -8.83 25.50
CA SER A 32 23.77 -7.39 25.19
C SER A 32 22.40 -6.70 25.18
N GLN A 33 22.17 -5.78 26.13
CA GLN A 33 20.96 -4.96 26.19
C GLN A 33 21.22 -3.58 25.58
N PHE A 34 20.49 -3.24 24.51
CA PHE A 34 20.66 -1.98 23.80
C PHE A 34 19.50 -1.01 24.05
N GLY A 35 19.66 -0.21 25.10
CA GLY A 35 18.89 1.01 25.37
C GLY A 35 17.51 0.81 25.98
N SER A 36 17.01 1.88 26.60
CA SER A 36 15.60 2.19 26.80
C SER A 36 15.36 3.48 26.00
N SER A 37 14.55 3.45 24.96
CA SER A 37 14.17 4.70 24.32
C SER A 37 13.28 5.50 25.28
N GLY A 38 13.49 6.80 25.42
CA GLY A 38 12.47 7.71 25.97
C GLY A 38 11.62 8.29 24.84
N LEU A 39 11.34 7.48 23.81
CA LEU A 39 10.75 7.93 22.55
C LEU A 39 9.37 8.54 22.81
N GLN A 40 9.13 9.74 22.31
CA GLN A 40 7.79 10.33 22.32
C GLN A 40 6.79 9.59 21.40
N THR A 41 7.24 8.60 20.59
CA THR A 41 6.39 7.72 19.75
C THR A 41 7.22 6.63 19.05
N PRO A 42 7.40 5.43 19.63
CA PRO A 42 8.03 4.28 18.94
C PRO A 42 7.26 3.74 17.73
N GLY A 43 6.01 4.15 17.55
CA GLY A 43 5.09 3.67 16.51
C GLY A 43 5.71 3.61 15.12
N GLY A 44 6.37 4.68 14.67
CA GLY A 44 6.98 4.74 13.34
C GLY A 44 8.11 3.73 13.11
N ASP A 45 8.91 3.43 14.14
CA ASP A 45 10.04 2.51 14.00
C ASP A 45 9.62 1.04 14.11
N ILE A 46 8.65 0.71 14.99
CA ILE A 46 8.07 -0.64 15.00
C ILE A 46 7.31 -0.94 13.71
N LEU A 47 6.55 0.02 13.17
CA LEU A 47 5.90 -0.12 11.87
C LEU A 47 6.95 -0.38 10.76
N ARG A 48 8.08 0.34 10.77
CA ARG A 48 9.18 0.08 9.83
C ARG A 48 9.71 -1.35 9.94
N SER A 49 9.94 -1.84 11.15
CA SER A 49 10.40 -3.22 11.38
C SER A 49 9.38 -4.24 10.88
N VAL A 50 8.11 -4.06 11.24
CA VAL A 50 7.02 -4.98 10.89
C VAL A 50 6.82 -5.06 9.37
N PHE A 51 6.71 -3.92 8.68
CA PHE A 51 6.62 -3.91 7.21
C PHE A 51 7.95 -4.29 6.52
N GLY A 52 9.06 -4.36 7.25
CA GLY A 52 10.36 -4.82 6.78
C GLY A 52 10.52 -6.35 6.71
N ILE A 53 9.60 -7.13 7.30
CA ILE A 53 9.68 -8.60 7.36
C ILE A 53 9.83 -9.22 5.97
N GLU A 54 9.09 -8.72 4.98
CA GLU A 54 9.18 -9.22 3.59
C GLU A 54 10.60 -9.10 3.03
N ALA A 55 11.23 -7.95 3.20
CA ALA A 55 12.57 -7.67 2.72
C ALA A 55 13.61 -8.56 3.44
N ILE A 56 13.47 -8.76 4.76
CA ILE A 56 14.34 -9.68 5.53
C ILE A 56 14.26 -11.10 4.96
N LEU A 57 13.04 -11.62 4.76
CA LEU A 57 12.80 -12.97 4.25
C LEU A 57 13.33 -13.13 2.81
N ARG A 58 13.28 -12.07 1.99
CA ARG A 58 13.88 -12.03 0.65
C ARG A 58 15.40 -11.92 0.65
N GLY A 59 16.02 -11.64 1.79
CA GLY A 59 17.46 -11.42 1.88
C GLY A 59 17.87 -10.04 1.40
N GLU A 60 17.08 -9.03 1.71
CA GLU A 60 17.39 -7.62 1.45
C GLU A 60 17.87 -6.94 2.74
N GLU A 61 18.58 -5.81 2.59
CA GLU A 61 19.00 -4.98 3.73
C GLU A 61 17.81 -4.16 4.24
N VAL A 62 17.61 -4.13 5.56
CA VAL A 62 16.47 -3.44 6.19
C VAL A 62 16.91 -2.65 7.42
N TRP A 63 16.50 -1.39 7.48
CA TRP A 63 16.57 -0.58 8.69
C TRP A 63 15.41 -0.92 9.62
N LEU A 64 15.70 -1.48 10.78
CA LEU A 64 14.69 -1.96 11.71
C LEU A 64 14.25 -0.85 12.66
N GLN A 65 15.17 -0.33 13.46
CA GLN A 65 14.85 0.55 14.60
C GLN A 65 15.81 1.73 14.68
N ARG A 66 15.32 2.89 15.16
CA ARG A 66 16.17 4.04 15.49
C ARG A 66 16.04 4.34 16.97
N PHE A 67 17.16 4.46 17.65
CA PHE A 67 17.18 4.81 19.06
C PHE A 67 17.49 6.30 19.21
N THR A 68 16.45 7.14 19.13
CA THR A 68 16.59 8.60 19.02
C THR A 68 17.45 9.23 20.12
N TYR A 69 17.38 8.74 21.35
CA TYR A 69 18.15 9.27 22.48
C TYR A 69 19.56 8.69 22.61
N SER A 70 19.76 7.42 22.24
CA SER A 70 21.05 6.75 22.42
C SER A 70 21.96 6.85 21.19
N LYS A 71 21.48 7.46 20.09
CA LYS A 71 22.20 7.62 18.82
C LYS A 71 22.52 6.28 18.12
N TYR A 72 21.87 5.20 18.53
CA TYR A 72 22.02 3.90 17.90
C TYR A 72 20.96 3.69 16.81
N GLN A 73 21.24 2.78 15.88
CA GLN A 73 20.32 2.28 14.88
C GLN A 73 20.50 0.77 14.74
N LEU A 74 19.39 0.07 14.46
CA LEU A 74 19.41 -1.36 14.20
C LEU A 74 19.19 -1.62 12.72
N ARG A 75 20.07 -2.43 12.13
CA ARG A 75 20.01 -2.82 10.72
C ARG A 75 20.13 -4.34 10.59
N SER A 76 19.39 -4.91 9.65
CA SER A 76 19.54 -6.30 9.22
C SER A 76 20.13 -6.34 7.82
N ARG A 77 21.15 -7.18 7.62
CA ARG A 77 21.81 -7.42 6.33
C ARG A 77 21.73 -8.91 5.98
N PRO A 78 21.50 -9.29 4.72
CA PRO A 78 21.58 -10.68 4.33
C PRO A 78 23.00 -11.23 4.53
N ARG A 79 23.11 -12.42 5.13
CA ARG A 79 24.37 -13.19 5.15
C ARG A 79 24.33 -14.32 4.13
N ASN A 80 23.23 -15.09 4.14
CA ASN A 80 22.96 -16.17 3.21
C ASN A 80 21.43 -16.38 3.07
N SER A 81 21.01 -17.53 2.55
CA SER A 81 19.60 -17.87 2.34
C SER A 81 18.77 -17.76 3.62
N ASP A 82 19.32 -18.19 4.77
CA ASP A 82 18.54 -18.45 5.98
C ASP A 82 18.95 -17.58 7.18
N THR A 83 20.05 -16.84 7.05
CA THR A 83 20.60 -16.01 8.13
C THR A 83 20.83 -14.57 7.70
N SER A 84 20.70 -13.69 8.69
CA SER A 84 21.01 -12.27 8.58
C SER A 84 22.05 -11.86 9.63
N VAL A 85 22.81 -10.82 9.31
CA VAL A 85 23.63 -10.12 10.30
C VAL A 85 22.82 -8.94 10.82
N ILE A 86 22.61 -8.91 12.13
CA ILE A 86 22.08 -7.73 12.82
C ILE A 86 23.24 -6.87 13.26
N GLU A 87 23.17 -5.58 12.95
CA GLU A 87 24.12 -4.58 13.41
C GLU A 87 23.45 -3.56 14.31
N VAL A 88 24.16 -3.20 15.37
CA VAL A 88 23.91 -2.01 16.16
C VAL A 88 24.92 -0.94 15.72
N LEU A 89 24.42 0.10 15.06
CA LEU A 89 25.21 1.19 14.47
C LEU A 89 25.12 2.44 15.36
N LYS A 90 26.19 3.20 15.50
CA LYS A 90 26.18 4.56 16.11
C LYS A 90 26.00 5.63 15.02
N ARG A 91 25.73 6.90 15.38
CA ARG A 91 25.37 8.06 14.51
C ARG A 91 26.27 8.42 13.28
N GLN A 92 27.18 7.55 12.83
CA GLN A 92 28.03 7.68 11.65
C GLN A 92 28.26 6.32 10.93
N ASP A 93 27.30 5.38 11.05
CA ASP A 93 27.39 4.01 10.52
C ASP A 93 28.57 3.18 11.07
N GLU A 94 29.09 3.58 12.23
CA GLU A 94 30.08 2.79 12.97
C GLU A 94 29.36 1.60 13.62
N THR A 95 29.74 0.37 13.24
CA THR A 95 29.22 -0.86 13.83
C THR A 95 29.81 -1.07 15.22
N VAL A 96 28.94 -1.11 16.23
CA VAL A 96 29.33 -1.27 17.64
C VAL A 96 29.13 -2.72 18.12
N LYS A 97 28.13 -3.42 17.56
CA LYS A 97 27.92 -4.86 17.76
C LYS A 97 27.36 -5.44 16.48
N GLU A 98 27.78 -6.66 16.16
CA GLU A 98 27.13 -7.48 15.14
C GLU A 98 26.81 -8.86 15.70
N ALA A 99 25.74 -9.46 15.19
CA ALA A 99 25.34 -10.81 15.54
C ALA A 99 24.69 -11.51 14.35
N VAL A 100 24.95 -12.80 14.22
CA VAL A 100 24.34 -13.63 13.17
C VAL A 100 23.10 -14.28 13.75
N VAL A 101 21.95 -13.99 13.15
CA VAL A 101 20.65 -14.54 13.57
C VAL A 101 20.01 -15.30 12.41
N GLU A 102 19.16 -16.27 12.74
CA GLU A 102 18.28 -16.86 11.74
C GLU A 102 17.22 -15.85 11.32
N LYS A 103 16.90 -15.79 10.01
CA LYS A 103 15.87 -14.89 9.49
C LYS A 103 14.52 -15.16 10.16
N GLU A 104 14.19 -16.43 10.35
CA GLU A 104 12.96 -16.84 11.02
C GLU A 104 12.91 -16.29 12.46
N GLY A 105 13.96 -16.51 13.25
CA GLY A 105 14.05 -16.02 14.63
C GLY A 105 13.92 -14.49 14.72
N LEU A 106 14.57 -13.77 13.80
CA LEU A 106 14.48 -12.32 13.71
C LEU A 106 13.05 -11.84 13.37
N CYS A 107 12.42 -12.42 12.34
CA CYS A 107 11.06 -12.06 11.96
C CYS A 107 10.06 -12.41 13.06
N GLN A 108 10.24 -13.54 13.74
CA GLN A 108 9.43 -13.93 14.90
C GLN A 108 9.55 -12.91 16.04
N ALA A 109 10.76 -12.44 16.34
CA ALA A 109 10.98 -11.42 17.36
C ALA A 109 10.29 -10.10 17.00
N ILE A 110 10.34 -9.68 15.73
CA ILE A 110 9.67 -8.46 15.25
C ILE A 110 8.13 -8.60 15.36
N VAL A 111 7.55 -9.71 14.90
CA VAL A 111 6.09 -9.97 14.99
C VAL A 111 5.63 -9.97 16.45
N SER A 112 6.36 -10.68 17.33
CA SER A 112 6.02 -10.72 18.76
C SER A 112 6.11 -9.34 19.41
N ALA A 113 7.12 -8.54 19.06
CA ALA A 113 7.28 -7.18 19.55
C ALA A 113 6.17 -6.25 19.06
N GLY A 114 5.83 -6.31 17.77
CA GLY A 114 4.75 -5.53 17.17
C GLY A 114 3.40 -5.83 17.80
N LYS A 115 3.08 -7.11 18.02
CA LYS A 115 1.86 -7.54 18.69
C LYS A 115 1.79 -7.04 20.14
N SER A 116 2.87 -7.24 20.90
CA SER A 116 2.91 -6.80 22.30
C SER A 116 2.80 -5.28 22.42
N TYR A 117 3.42 -4.53 21.52
CA TYR A 117 3.32 -3.07 21.48
C TYR A 117 1.89 -2.63 21.11
N TYR A 118 1.25 -3.26 20.12
CA TYR A 118 -0.16 -3.02 19.76
C TYR A 118 -1.09 -3.19 20.96
N GLU A 119 -0.96 -4.29 21.70
CA GLU A 119 -1.80 -4.56 22.88
C GLU A 119 -1.64 -3.48 23.96
N GLN A 120 -0.48 -2.82 24.05
CA GLN A 120 -0.21 -1.77 25.01
C GLN A 120 -0.77 -0.40 24.62
N VAL A 121 -0.72 -0.03 23.33
CA VAL A 121 -1.03 1.34 22.87
C VAL A 121 -2.36 1.44 22.11
N CYS A 122 -2.86 0.33 21.58
CA CYS A 122 -4.12 0.25 20.83
C CYS A 122 -5.17 -0.65 21.50
N GLY A 123 -4.74 -1.51 22.43
CA GLY A 123 -5.64 -2.39 23.18
C GLY A 123 -6.56 -1.66 24.15
N ASN A 124 -7.66 -2.32 24.55
CA ASN A 124 -8.62 -1.81 25.54
C ASN A 124 -7.92 -1.52 26.89
N GLY A 125 -7.54 -0.26 27.12
CA GLY A 125 -6.86 0.19 28.34
C GLY A 125 -5.48 0.84 28.13
N GLY A 126 -5.07 1.11 26.88
CA GLY A 126 -3.82 1.79 26.58
C GLY A 126 -3.70 3.15 27.27
N ARG A 127 -2.53 3.41 27.87
CA ARG A 127 -2.25 4.65 28.63
C ARG A 127 -1.98 5.85 27.71
N GLU A 128 -1.55 5.59 26.48
CA GLU A 128 -1.23 6.58 25.45
C GLU A 128 -1.85 6.11 24.15
N GLN A 129 -2.67 6.96 23.53
CA GLN A 129 -3.43 6.63 22.32
C GLN A 129 -2.57 6.93 21.09
N MET A 130 -2.16 5.88 20.36
CA MET A 130 -1.87 6.02 18.94
C MET A 130 -3.16 6.34 18.19
N ASP A 131 -3.06 7.03 17.05
CA ASP A 131 -4.24 7.26 16.23
C ASP A 131 -4.74 5.94 15.62
N ASP A 132 -6.00 5.94 15.18
CA ASP A 132 -6.68 4.77 14.62
C ASP A 132 -5.91 4.13 13.45
N CYS A 133 -5.09 4.91 12.75
CA CYS A 133 -4.41 4.50 11.52
C CYS A 133 -3.08 3.85 11.77
N ASP A 134 -2.36 4.41 12.72
CA ASP A 134 -1.16 3.82 13.30
C ASP A 134 -1.51 2.49 13.99
N CYS A 135 -2.65 2.41 14.68
CA CYS A 135 -3.18 1.15 15.21
C CYS A 135 -3.54 0.15 14.12
N ALA A 136 -4.28 0.58 13.08
CA ALA A 136 -4.61 -0.28 11.94
C ALA A 136 -3.35 -0.77 11.21
N ALA A 137 -2.37 0.09 10.99
CA ALA A 137 -1.11 -0.25 10.34
C ALA A 137 -0.33 -1.30 11.12
N LEU A 138 -0.30 -1.17 12.45
CA LEU A 138 0.43 -2.10 13.31
C LEU A 138 -0.25 -3.46 13.35
N GLU A 139 -1.59 -3.48 13.46
CA GLU A 139 -2.36 -4.73 13.42
C GLU A 139 -2.20 -5.44 12.08
N VAL A 140 -2.45 -4.73 10.97
CA VAL A 140 -2.34 -5.25 9.59
C VAL A 140 -0.93 -5.75 9.33
N GLY A 141 0.09 -4.93 9.64
CA GLY A 141 1.48 -5.29 9.41
C GLY A 141 1.90 -6.50 10.24
N THR A 142 1.47 -6.58 11.50
CA THR A 142 1.83 -7.71 12.39
C THR A 142 1.16 -9.00 11.94
N GLU A 143 -0.11 -8.92 11.52
CA GLU A 143 -0.84 -10.07 10.99
C GLU A 143 -0.24 -10.56 9.67
N ASP A 144 0.05 -9.66 8.72
CA ASP A 144 0.72 -10.00 7.46
C ASP A 144 2.12 -10.55 7.71
N GLY A 145 2.90 -9.94 8.60
CA GLY A 145 4.22 -10.41 9.00
C GLY A 145 4.20 -11.84 9.55
N ARG A 146 3.19 -12.18 10.36
CA ARG A 146 2.97 -13.55 10.84
C ARG A 146 2.66 -14.50 9.69
N ARG A 147 1.71 -14.15 8.81
CA ARG A 147 1.32 -15.00 7.67
C ARG A 147 2.49 -15.22 6.70
N ARG A 148 3.32 -14.20 6.47
CA ARG A 148 4.56 -14.33 5.69
C ARG A 148 5.55 -15.29 6.31
N LEU A 149 5.73 -15.21 7.62
CA LEU A 149 6.63 -16.10 8.36
C LEU A 149 6.13 -17.55 8.29
N ASP A 150 4.83 -17.76 8.50
CA ASP A 150 4.20 -19.09 8.39
C ASP A 150 4.36 -19.65 6.95
N TYR A 151 4.10 -18.83 5.93
CA TYR A 151 4.33 -19.20 4.52
C TYR A 151 5.81 -19.54 4.24
N TYR A 152 6.75 -18.75 4.78
CA TYR A 152 8.18 -18.99 4.63
C TYR A 152 8.62 -20.31 5.27
N ARG A 153 8.12 -20.63 6.47
CA ARG A 153 8.39 -21.92 7.14
C ARG A 153 7.94 -23.10 6.30
N GLU A 154 6.78 -22.97 5.66
CA GLU A 154 6.20 -24.03 4.84
C GLU A 154 6.90 -24.19 3.47
N HIS A 155 7.34 -23.09 2.85
CA HIS A 155 7.78 -23.08 1.45
C HIS A 155 9.27 -22.76 1.25
N GLY A 156 9.97 -22.27 2.27
CA GLY A 156 11.36 -21.80 2.21
C GLY A 156 11.56 -20.53 1.37
N THR A 157 10.48 -19.83 0.97
CA THR A 157 10.52 -18.65 0.11
C THR A 157 9.30 -17.75 0.33
N GLN A 158 9.35 -16.52 -0.18
CA GLN A 158 8.20 -15.59 -0.26
C GLN A 158 7.61 -15.52 -1.67
N ARG A 159 8.14 -16.27 -2.64
CA ARG A 159 7.63 -16.28 -4.01
C ARG A 159 6.26 -16.96 -4.04
N GLY A 160 5.24 -16.23 -4.49
CA GLY A 160 3.86 -16.72 -4.54
C GLY A 160 3.01 -16.40 -3.31
N TYR A 161 3.58 -15.73 -2.30
CA TYR A 161 2.79 -15.18 -1.20
C TYR A 161 1.97 -13.98 -1.67
N THR A 162 0.67 -13.99 -1.35
CA THR A 162 -0.25 -12.87 -1.59
C THR A 162 -0.68 -12.28 -0.25
N PRO A 163 -0.42 -11.00 0.04
CA PRO A 163 -0.89 -10.36 1.26
C PRO A 163 -2.42 -10.21 1.21
N ALA A 164 -3.05 -10.25 2.39
CA ALA A 164 -4.50 -10.13 2.50
C ALA A 164 -4.88 -9.15 3.61
N LEU A 165 -5.89 -8.33 3.33
CA LEU A 165 -6.40 -7.28 4.20
C LEU A 165 -7.88 -7.54 4.48
N SER A 166 -8.29 -7.42 5.74
CA SER A 166 -9.69 -7.62 6.11
C SER A 166 -10.56 -6.45 5.63
N ARG A 167 -11.86 -6.70 5.46
CA ARG A 167 -12.84 -5.66 5.10
C ARG A 167 -12.88 -4.53 6.13
N GLU A 168 -12.83 -4.86 7.42
CA GLU A 168 -12.90 -3.84 8.48
C GLU A 168 -11.64 -2.97 8.54
N HIS A 169 -10.48 -3.56 8.25
CA HIS A 169 -9.24 -2.78 8.09
C HIS A 169 -9.32 -1.88 6.86
N LEU A 170 -9.77 -2.38 5.72
CA LEU A 170 -9.95 -1.54 4.52
C LEU A 170 -10.88 -0.35 4.80
N LYS A 171 -12.04 -0.57 5.42
CA LYS A 171 -12.97 0.50 5.80
C LYS A 171 -12.31 1.55 6.70
N THR A 172 -11.53 1.09 7.68
CA THR A 172 -10.78 1.97 8.59
C THR A 172 -9.76 2.79 7.82
N ILE A 173 -9.00 2.16 6.93
CA ILE A 173 -8.00 2.81 6.10
C ILE A 173 -8.64 3.90 5.22
N VAL A 174 -9.72 3.56 4.51
CA VAL A 174 -10.40 4.48 3.59
C VAL A 174 -10.96 5.70 4.33
N ARG A 175 -11.58 5.52 5.50
CA ARG A 175 -12.30 6.60 6.18
C ARG A 175 -11.50 7.37 7.21
N LYS A 176 -10.45 6.78 7.77
CA LYS A 176 -9.70 7.37 8.90
C LYS A 176 -8.26 7.70 8.55
N CYS A 177 -7.69 7.06 7.53
CA CYS A 177 -6.24 7.06 7.32
C CYS A 177 -5.78 7.93 6.18
N GLU A 178 -5.57 9.21 6.50
CA GLU A 178 -5.09 10.20 5.54
C GLU A 178 -3.56 10.27 5.45
N HIS A 179 -2.82 9.79 6.47
CA HIS A 179 -1.38 10.11 6.65
C HIS A 179 -0.42 8.91 6.65
N THR A 180 -0.89 7.67 6.79
CA THR A 180 0.02 6.52 6.98
C THR A 180 0.51 5.93 5.66
N ASP A 181 1.71 6.31 5.22
CA ASP A 181 2.31 5.89 3.93
C ASP A 181 2.40 4.35 3.77
N ARG A 182 2.63 3.59 4.85
CA ARG A 182 2.79 2.12 4.79
C ARG A 182 1.52 1.39 4.38
N LEU A 183 0.37 1.83 4.87
CA LEU A 183 -0.92 1.25 4.48
C LEU A 183 -1.23 1.55 3.01
N ARG A 184 -0.75 2.67 2.47
CA ARG A 184 -0.92 3.04 1.05
C ARG A 184 -0.19 2.09 0.13
N GLU A 185 1.05 1.73 0.44
CA GLU A 185 1.80 0.75 -0.36
C GLU A 185 1.24 -0.67 -0.19
N PHE A 186 0.63 -0.96 0.95
CA PHE A 186 0.14 -2.29 1.27
C PHE A 186 -1.18 -2.63 0.58
N VAL A 187 -2.17 -1.73 0.64
CA VAL A 187 -3.54 -1.99 0.14
C VAL A 187 -3.58 -2.47 -1.33
N PRO A 188 -2.89 -1.83 -2.29
CA PRO A 188 -2.93 -2.22 -3.71
C PRO A 188 -2.27 -3.57 -4.00
N ARG A 189 -1.50 -4.11 -3.05
CA ARG A 189 -0.87 -5.43 -3.17
C ARG A 189 -1.81 -6.56 -2.78
N THR A 190 -2.99 -6.23 -2.28
CA THR A 190 -4.04 -7.15 -1.84
C THR A 190 -5.24 -7.07 -2.78
N ASP A 191 -6.09 -8.10 -2.79
CA ASP A 191 -7.35 -8.10 -3.53
C ASP A 191 -8.51 -7.40 -2.78
N ALA A 192 -8.21 -6.69 -1.68
CA ALA A 192 -9.25 -6.20 -0.77
C ALA A 192 -10.15 -5.12 -1.38
N VAL A 193 -9.58 -4.18 -2.16
CA VAL A 193 -10.38 -3.13 -2.83
C VAL A 193 -11.32 -3.76 -3.86
N ARG A 194 -10.81 -4.64 -4.73
CA ARG A 194 -11.62 -5.37 -5.72
C ARG A 194 -12.71 -6.20 -5.05
N SER A 195 -12.36 -6.99 -4.05
CA SER A 195 -13.33 -7.82 -3.30
C SER A 195 -14.42 -6.95 -2.68
N PHE A 196 -14.05 -5.78 -2.14
CA PHE A 196 -15.03 -4.87 -1.57
C PHE A 196 -15.92 -4.21 -2.62
N VAL A 197 -15.39 -3.84 -3.79
CA VAL A 197 -16.21 -3.37 -4.93
C VAL A 197 -17.18 -4.46 -5.40
N ASP A 198 -16.74 -5.71 -5.51
CA ASP A 198 -17.62 -6.83 -5.88
C ASP A 198 -18.74 -7.06 -4.83
N GLU A 199 -18.42 -6.91 -3.54
CA GLU A 199 -19.41 -6.95 -2.46
C GLU A 199 -20.41 -5.78 -2.52
N LEU A 200 -19.94 -4.57 -2.88
CA LEU A 200 -20.82 -3.41 -3.08
C LEU A 200 -21.75 -3.64 -4.27
N ALA A 201 -21.23 -4.13 -5.38
CA ALA A 201 -22.02 -4.47 -6.56
C ALA A 201 -23.12 -5.50 -6.24
N ALA A 202 -22.83 -6.49 -5.41
CA ALA A 202 -23.79 -7.50 -4.95
C ALA A 202 -24.77 -7.00 -3.87
N SER A 203 -24.57 -5.82 -3.30
CA SER A 203 -25.41 -5.25 -2.25
C SER A 203 -26.73 -4.69 -2.81
N GLY A 204 -27.83 -4.93 -2.10
CA GLY A 204 -29.15 -4.34 -2.39
C GLY A 204 -29.42 -3.01 -1.68
N ASP A 205 -28.47 -2.48 -0.91
CA ASP A 205 -28.60 -1.18 -0.23
C ASP A 205 -27.90 -0.09 -1.05
N ASP A 206 -28.66 0.56 -1.95
CA ASP A 206 -28.12 1.57 -2.86
C ASP A 206 -27.52 2.76 -2.11
N LYS A 207 -28.10 3.16 -0.98
CA LYS A 207 -27.57 4.28 -0.20
C LYS A 207 -26.20 3.93 0.36
N TYR A 208 -26.07 2.74 0.95
CA TYR A 208 -24.78 2.24 1.43
C TYR A 208 -23.75 2.15 0.29
N VAL A 209 -24.16 1.68 -0.88
CA VAL A 209 -23.26 1.51 -2.04
C VAL A 209 -22.74 2.85 -2.55
N VAL A 210 -23.62 3.84 -2.76
CA VAL A 210 -23.23 5.18 -3.23
C VAL A 210 -22.27 5.85 -2.24
N GLU A 211 -22.57 5.82 -0.94
CA GLU A 211 -21.69 6.39 0.10
C GLU A 211 -20.28 5.77 0.05
N TRP A 212 -20.18 4.46 -0.20
CA TRP A 212 -18.88 3.79 -0.27
C TRP A 212 -18.14 4.02 -1.59
N TYR A 213 -18.82 4.16 -2.72
CA TYR A 213 -18.17 4.57 -3.96
C TYR A 213 -17.60 5.99 -3.85
N GLU A 214 -18.31 6.91 -3.21
CA GLU A 214 -17.78 8.25 -2.90
C GLU A 214 -16.52 8.16 -2.03
N ASP A 215 -16.56 7.37 -0.95
CA ASP A 215 -15.40 7.19 -0.07
C ASP A 215 -14.21 6.49 -0.76
N LEU A 216 -14.45 5.59 -1.72
CA LEU A 216 -13.41 4.83 -2.45
C LEU A 216 -12.80 5.58 -3.65
N LEU A 217 -13.54 6.50 -4.28
CA LEU A 217 -13.11 7.15 -5.52
C LEU A 217 -12.75 8.62 -5.31
N VAL A 218 -13.51 9.33 -4.47
CA VAL A 218 -13.38 10.79 -4.32
C VAL A 218 -12.46 11.16 -3.16
N ARG A 219 -12.56 10.42 -2.05
CA ARG A 219 -11.88 10.73 -0.79
C ARG A 219 -10.49 10.10 -0.58
N PRO A 220 -10.03 9.07 -1.32
CA PRO A 220 -8.72 8.53 -1.05
C PRO A 220 -7.61 9.05 -1.99
N ARG A 221 -6.38 8.85 -1.54
CA ARG A 221 -5.13 9.05 -2.29
C ARG A 221 -5.00 7.99 -3.39
N PRO A 222 -4.24 8.25 -4.48
CA PRO A 222 -4.50 7.64 -5.78
C PRO A 222 -4.45 6.12 -5.86
N GLU A 223 -3.75 5.47 -4.95
CA GLU A 223 -3.61 4.03 -4.91
C GLU A 223 -4.96 3.30 -4.75
N ILE A 224 -5.86 3.81 -3.90
CA ILE A 224 -7.18 3.19 -3.65
C ILE A 224 -8.19 3.51 -4.76
N PRO A 225 -8.39 4.78 -5.20
CA PRO A 225 -9.24 5.10 -6.33
C PRO A 225 -8.81 4.38 -7.61
N SER A 226 -7.51 4.22 -7.85
CA SER A 226 -7.02 3.52 -9.04
C SER A 226 -7.47 2.05 -9.04
N GLU A 227 -7.29 1.33 -7.93
CA GLU A 227 -7.76 -0.06 -7.82
C GLU A 227 -9.29 -0.18 -7.80
N ALA A 228 -10.01 0.78 -7.20
CA ALA A 228 -11.47 0.81 -7.21
C ALA A 228 -12.02 1.06 -8.62
N ALA A 229 -11.46 2.04 -9.34
CA ALA A 229 -11.82 2.36 -10.72
C ALA A 229 -11.48 1.19 -11.66
N LYS A 230 -10.37 0.49 -11.42
CA LYS A 230 -10.00 -0.71 -12.19
C LYS A 230 -10.98 -1.85 -11.95
N ALA A 231 -11.41 -2.08 -10.71
CA ALA A 231 -12.44 -3.06 -10.41
C ALA A 231 -13.77 -2.72 -11.10
N LEU A 232 -14.19 -1.45 -11.06
CA LEU A 232 -15.38 -0.96 -11.77
C LEU A 232 -15.25 -1.02 -13.30
N ALA A 233 -14.03 -0.86 -13.84
CA ALA A 233 -13.79 -1.04 -15.26
C ALA A 233 -13.97 -2.51 -15.67
N ASP A 234 -13.60 -3.46 -14.82
CA ASP A 234 -13.80 -4.89 -15.09
C ASP A 234 -15.27 -5.30 -14.89
N ASN A 235 -15.94 -4.75 -13.87
CA ASN A 235 -17.32 -5.04 -13.50
C ASN A 235 -18.10 -3.74 -13.19
N PRO A 236 -18.67 -3.07 -14.21
CA PRO A 236 -19.32 -1.77 -14.04
C PRO A 236 -20.57 -1.82 -13.16
N ASP A 237 -20.65 -0.90 -12.19
CA ASP A 237 -21.84 -0.65 -11.38
C ASP A 237 -22.36 0.78 -11.65
N PRO A 238 -23.57 0.94 -12.22
CA PRO A 238 -24.14 2.26 -12.52
C PRO A 238 -24.22 3.21 -11.33
N ARG A 239 -24.28 2.69 -10.10
CA ARG A 239 -24.32 3.49 -8.87
C ARG A 239 -22.99 4.21 -8.58
N ALA A 240 -21.89 3.82 -9.24
CA ALA A 240 -20.59 4.47 -9.13
C ALA A 240 -20.43 5.68 -10.06
N LYS A 241 -21.36 5.93 -11.01
CA LYS A 241 -21.23 6.94 -12.06
C LYS A 241 -20.88 8.33 -11.51
N ASP A 242 -21.63 8.81 -10.53
CA ASP A 242 -21.44 10.15 -9.98
C ASP A 242 -20.10 10.27 -9.24
N ALA A 243 -19.71 9.24 -8.49
CA ALA A 243 -18.43 9.19 -7.78
C ALA A 243 -17.24 9.13 -8.76
N LEU A 244 -17.37 8.37 -9.85
CA LEU A 244 -16.40 8.36 -10.94
C LEU A 244 -16.28 9.77 -11.51
N LEU A 245 -17.36 10.39 -12.00
CA LEU A 245 -17.33 11.75 -12.58
C LEU A 245 -16.75 12.83 -11.64
N GLN A 246 -16.94 12.69 -10.32
CA GLN A 246 -16.42 13.61 -9.29
C GLN A 246 -14.95 13.38 -8.91
N THR A 247 -14.31 12.32 -9.41
CA THR A 247 -12.91 12.02 -9.07
C THR A 247 -12.00 13.15 -9.56
N ARG A 248 -10.99 13.51 -8.77
CA ARG A 248 -10.10 14.65 -9.05
C ARG A 248 -9.00 14.29 -10.04
N TRP A 249 -9.36 14.12 -11.31
CA TRP A 249 -8.47 13.67 -12.39
C TRP A 249 -7.13 14.43 -12.50
N LYS A 250 -7.12 15.76 -12.28
CA LYS A 250 -5.87 16.57 -12.26
C LYS A 250 -4.88 16.16 -11.17
N ALA A 251 -5.39 15.71 -10.04
CA ALA A 251 -4.59 15.36 -8.89
C ALA A 251 -4.20 13.87 -8.89
N LEU A 252 -4.80 13.06 -9.76
CA LEU A 252 -4.73 11.60 -9.74
C LEU A 252 -4.64 11.00 -11.16
N PRO A 253 -3.59 11.29 -11.96
CA PRO A 253 -3.49 10.86 -13.35
C PRO A 253 -3.55 9.34 -13.53
N GLU A 254 -3.02 8.56 -12.59
CA GLU A 254 -3.08 7.09 -12.56
C GLU A 254 -4.50 6.49 -12.39
N VAL A 255 -5.47 7.29 -11.97
CA VAL A 255 -6.87 6.84 -11.81
C VAL A 255 -7.65 7.00 -13.12
N VAL A 256 -7.26 7.97 -13.95
CA VAL A 256 -8.01 8.40 -15.14
C VAL A 256 -8.26 7.27 -16.14
N PRO A 257 -7.27 6.48 -16.58
CA PRO A 257 -7.51 5.45 -17.60
C PRO A 257 -8.52 4.39 -17.16
N HIS A 258 -8.46 4.01 -15.88
CA HIS A 258 -9.38 3.03 -15.32
C HIS A 258 -10.78 3.60 -15.16
N ALA A 259 -10.90 4.81 -14.65
CA ALA A 259 -12.20 5.41 -14.44
C ALA A 259 -12.91 5.74 -15.74
N PHE A 260 -12.19 6.21 -16.76
CA PHE A 260 -12.77 6.52 -18.06
C PHE A 260 -13.21 5.25 -18.79
N ARG A 261 -12.45 4.15 -18.66
CA ARG A 261 -12.90 2.84 -19.13
C ARG A 261 -14.16 2.37 -18.41
N ALA A 262 -14.27 2.57 -17.10
CA ALA A 262 -15.49 2.24 -16.35
C ALA A 262 -16.68 3.09 -16.82
N LEU A 263 -16.50 4.41 -16.94
CA LEU A 263 -17.51 5.34 -17.42
C LEU A 263 -17.98 5.03 -18.85
N ALA A 264 -17.05 4.75 -19.76
CA ALA A 264 -17.35 4.34 -21.14
C ALA A 264 -18.25 3.09 -21.19
N LYS A 265 -17.95 2.09 -20.36
CA LYS A 265 -18.78 0.87 -20.24
C LYS A 265 -20.17 1.13 -19.62
N LEU A 266 -20.32 2.17 -18.80
CA LEU A 266 -21.62 2.58 -18.27
C LEU A 266 -22.50 3.26 -19.33
N GLY A 267 -21.88 3.90 -20.34
CA GLY A 267 -22.54 4.34 -21.58
C GLY A 267 -23.74 5.28 -21.38
N SER A 268 -23.49 6.53 -20.94
CA SER A 268 -24.54 7.56 -20.82
C SER A 268 -24.16 8.88 -21.49
N GLU A 269 -25.15 9.63 -21.97
CA GLU A 269 -24.96 10.97 -22.56
C GLU A 269 -24.17 11.90 -21.63
N GLU A 270 -24.45 11.89 -20.33
CA GLU A 270 -23.73 12.69 -19.33
C GLU A 270 -22.23 12.34 -19.27
N VAL A 271 -21.86 11.09 -19.54
CA VAL A 271 -20.46 10.65 -19.58
C VAL A 271 -19.79 11.14 -20.85
N ARG A 272 -20.46 10.98 -22.00
CA ARG A 272 -19.99 11.51 -23.28
C ARG A 272 -19.72 13.01 -23.17
N ASP A 273 -20.69 13.77 -22.66
CA ASP A 273 -20.59 15.22 -22.55
C ASP A 273 -19.44 15.62 -21.62
N ALA A 274 -19.28 14.92 -20.49
CA ALA A 274 -18.13 15.12 -19.62
C ALA A 274 -16.80 14.83 -20.32
N LEU A 275 -16.68 13.72 -21.08
CA LEU A 275 -15.46 13.37 -21.81
C LEU A 275 -15.13 14.38 -22.92
N LEU A 276 -16.15 14.89 -23.63
CA LEU A 276 -15.99 15.94 -24.63
C LEU A 276 -15.47 17.25 -23.98
N ASP A 277 -15.98 17.62 -22.80
CA ASP A 277 -15.48 18.76 -22.04
C ASP A 277 -14.02 18.56 -21.57
N TYR A 278 -13.62 17.33 -21.26
CA TYR A 278 -12.25 17.01 -20.83
C TYR A 278 -11.21 16.98 -21.95
N ARG A 279 -11.61 16.96 -23.23
CA ARG A 279 -10.68 17.01 -24.37
C ARG A 279 -9.81 18.27 -24.35
N ASP A 280 -10.44 19.41 -24.08
CA ASP A 280 -9.80 20.74 -24.17
C ASP A 280 -9.11 21.15 -22.86
N PHE A 281 -8.86 20.19 -21.98
CA PHE A 281 -8.45 20.49 -20.62
C PHE A 281 -7.00 21.00 -20.59
N PRO A 282 -6.77 22.26 -20.17
CA PRO A 282 -5.46 22.89 -20.26
C PRO A 282 -4.43 22.14 -19.41
N HIS A 283 -3.28 21.82 -20.02
CA HIS A 283 -2.16 21.11 -19.40
C HIS A 283 -2.46 19.66 -18.95
N ALA A 284 -3.44 19.00 -19.55
CA ALA A 284 -3.61 17.55 -19.36
C ALA A 284 -2.37 16.80 -19.88
N ASP A 285 -1.87 15.85 -19.09
CA ASP A 285 -0.83 14.92 -19.50
C ASP A 285 -1.33 14.06 -20.68
N GLU A 286 -0.42 13.63 -21.55
CA GLU A 286 -0.71 12.78 -22.72
C GLU A 286 -1.51 11.54 -22.32
N THR A 287 -1.22 10.94 -21.16
CA THR A 287 -1.93 9.77 -20.62
C THR A 287 -3.43 10.04 -20.41
N ILE A 288 -3.76 11.21 -19.86
CA ILE A 288 -5.14 11.61 -19.59
C ILE A 288 -5.87 11.81 -20.92
N ARG A 289 -5.23 12.50 -21.87
CA ARG A 289 -5.83 12.79 -23.19
C ARG A 289 -6.07 11.53 -24.00
N THR A 290 -5.09 10.61 -24.04
CA THR A 290 -5.24 9.30 -24.69
C THR A 290 -6.41 8.53 -24.07
N ALA A 291 -6.50 8.45 -22.74
CA ALA A 291 -7.61 7.78 -22.08
C ALA A 291 -8.98 8.42 -22.38
N THR A 292 -9.06 9.75 -22.48
CA THR A 292 -10.29 10.46 -22.91
C THR A 292 -10.71 10.03 -24.31
N ILE A 293 -9.76 10.01 -25.24
CA ILE A 293 -9.99 9.69 -26.65
C ILE A 293 -10.42 8.23 -26.83
N GLU A 294 -9.71 7.31 -26.17
CA GLU A 294 -10.08 5.89 -26.15
C GLU A 294 -11.51 5.68 -25.60
N ALA A 295 -11.86 6.39 -24.52
CA ALA A 295 -13.21 6.31 -23.94
C ALA A 295 -14.28 6.92 -24.83
N LEU A 296 -13.98 8.01 -25.55
CA LEU A 296 -14.88 8.57 -26.57
C LEU A 296 -15.16 7.58 -27.70
N GLY A 297 -14.20 6.70 -28.04
CA GLY A 297 -14.39 5.64 -29.04
C GLY A 297 -15.49 4.61 -28.72
N THR A 298 -16.14 4.66 -27.55
CA THR A 298 -17.31 3.82 -27.24
C THR A 298 -18.65 4.47 -27.56
N PHE A 299 -18.64 5.71 -28.05
CA PHE A 299 -19.81 6.55 -28.27
C PHE A 299 -20.02 6.76 -29.78
N ASP A 300 -21.01 6.09 -30.36
CA ASP A 300 -21.37 6.18 -31.78
C ASP A 300 -22.32 7.34 -32.08
N GLU A 301 -21.84 8.56 -31.83
CA GLU A 301 -22.54 9.79 -32.15
C GLU A 301 -21.75 10.64 -33.15
N GLU A 302 -22.46 11.34 -34.04
CA GLU A 302 -21.87 12.19 -35.07
C GLU A 302 -20.95 13.28 -34.50
N GLU A 303 -21.29 13.82 -33.33
CA GLU A 303 -20.47 14.80 -32.61
C GLU A 303 -19.13 14.21 -32.14
N VAL A 304 -19.15 12.98 -31.65
CA VAL A 304 -17.94 12.26 -31.21
C VAL A 304 -17.07 11.92 -32.41
N ARG A 305 -17.65 11.38 -33.49
CA ARG A 305 -16.95 11.10 -34.75
C ARG A 305 -16.28 12.35 -35.32
N THR A 306 -17.02 13.46 -35.37
CA THR A 306 -16.49 14.75 -35.85
C THR A 306 -15.32 15.23 -35.00
N THR A 307 -15.44 15.09 -33.68
CA THR A 307 -14.38 15.44 -32.73
C THR A 307 -13.13 14.58 -32.94
N LEU A 308 -13.28 13.26 -32.99
CA LEU A 308 -12.15 12.34 -33.16
C LEU A 308 -11.46 12.55 -34.51
N GLN A 309 -12.21 12.82 -35.58
CA GLN A 309 -11.65 13.14 -36.90
C GLN A 309 -10.81 14.41 -36.86
N ALA A 310 -11.29 15.46 -36.19
CA ALA A 310 -10.53 16.70 -36.04
C ALA A 310 -9.20 16.48 -35.31
N ILE A 311 -9.17 15.65 -34.26
CA ILE A 311 -7.93 15.30 -33.54
C ILE A 311 -6.98 14.49 -34.43
N ALA A 312 -7.48 13.51 -35.17
CA ALA A 312 -6.65 12.66 -36.03
C ALA A 312 -5.96 13.45 -37.16
N ASP A 313 -6.62 14.50 -37.65
CA ASP A 313 -6.15 15.35 -38.75
C ASP A 313 -5.32 16.57 -38.28
N ASP A 314 -5.29 16.89 -36.99
CA ASP A 314 -4.50 18.00 -36.45
C ASP A 314 -3.00 17.66 -36.44
N GLU A 315 -2.20 18.37 -37.24
CA GLU A 315 -0.74 18.16 -37.33
C GLU A 315 0.03 18.73 -36.13
N ASP A 316 -0.60 19.60 -35.33
CA ASP A 316 0.01 20.16 -34.11
C ASP A 316 -0.15 19.21 -32.91
N GLU A 317 -1.00 18.19 -33.02
CA GLU A 317 -1.19 17.17 -31.98
C GLU A 317 -0.06 16.12 -31.96
N PRO A 318 0.34 15.63 -30.77
CA PRO A 318 1.30 14.53 -30.67
C PRO A 318 0.82 13.28 -31.41
N GLU A 319 1.74 12.54 -32.05
CA GLU A 319 1.35 11.38 -32.87
C GLU A 319 0.57 10.32 -32.08
N ALA A 320 0.90 10.09 -30.81
CA ALA A 320 0.18 9.13 -29.96
C ALA A 320 -1.30 9.54 -29.74
N ILE A 321 -1.58 10.84 -29.64
CA ILE A 321 -2.94 11.38 -29.51
C ILE A 321 -3.72 11.19 -30.82
N ARG A 322 -3.05 11.44 -31.95
CA ARG A 322 -3.63 11.24 -33.28
C ARG A 322 -3.89 9.76 -33.57
N GLU A 323 -2.99 8.87 -33.18
CA GLU A 323 -3.14 7.41 -33.28
C GLU A 323 -4.32 6.93 -32.46
N ALA A 324 -4.41 7.34 -31.18
CA ALA A 324 -5.56 7.03 -30.33
C ALA A 324 -6.89 7.49 -30.94
N ALA A 325 -6.93 8.65 -31.61
CA ALA A 325 -8.13 9.15 -32.26
C ALA A 325 -8.53 8.32 -33.49
N ARG A 326 -7.55 7.85 -34.28
CA ARG A 326 -7.80 6.94 -35.40
C ARG A 326 -8.30 5.57 -34.92
N ASP A 327 -7.71 5.04 -33.85
CA ASP A 327 -8.14 3.77 -33.26
C ASP A 327 -9.55 3.89 -32.69
N ALA A 328 -9.87 5.00 -32.02
CA ALA A 328 -11.21 5.29 -31.52
C ALA A 328 -12.24 5.42 -32.67
N LEU A 329 -11.90 6.09 -33.78
CA LEU A 329 -12.76 6.13 -34.97
C LEU A 329 -13.02 4.75 -35.54
N ALA A 330 -11.97 3.93 -35.66
CA ALA A 330 -12.10 2.56 -36.15
C ALA A 330 -13.03 1.73 -35.25
N ALA A 331 -12.95 1.89 -33.92
CA ALA A 331 -13.82 1.21 -32.97
C ALA A 331 -15.30 1.62 -33.08
N VAL A 332 -15.57 2.88 -33.45
CA VAL A 332 -16.93 3.39 -33.69
C VAL A 332 -17.50 2.93 -35.05
N ASP A 333 -16.63 2.52 -35.98
CA ASP A 333 -17.01 2.02 -37.31
C ASP A 333 -17.25 0.49 -37.39
N GLU A 334 -16.91 -0.27 -36.34
CA GLU A 334 -17.10 -1.74 -36.24
C GLU A 334 -18.50 -2.16 -35.77
#